data_AF-A0A5E8EP36-F1
#
_entry.id   AF-A0A5E8EP36-F1
#
_cell.length_a   1.000
_cell.length_b   1.000
_cell.length_c   1.000
_cell.angle_alpha   90.00
_cell.angle_beta   90.00
_cell.angle_gamma   90.00
#
_symmetry.space_group_name_H-M   'P 1'
#
loop_
_entity.id
_entity.type
_entity.pdbx_description
1 polymer ?
#
loop_
_entity_poly.entity_id
_entity_poly.type
_entity_poly.pdbx_seq_one_letter_code
_entity_poly.pdbx_strand_id
1 'polypeptide(L)'
;MSRLYLLRHAKAGWALPGVRDFDRPLDASGMADAEAMGEAMRARNYVPDVTLCSNAKRARQTLEGLAGRTDTGRVLFFDTLYSEDAAGYLDIIRKNAGADQLLVIGHNPMTEDLAMAVSGDGDEAARGMMKHGFPTSGLAVVRFPGNLAEAAQGSGYLEAFLTPADL
;
A
#
# COMPACT_ATOMS: atom_id res chain seq x y z
N MET A 1 -9.79 10.71 13.56
CA MET A 1 -9.43 9.31 13.31
C MET A 1 -9.08 9.19 11.85
N SER A 2 -7.92 8.64 11.55
CA SER A 2 -7.44 8.51 10.17
C SER A 2 -7.04 7.06 9.91
N ARG A 3 -6.97 6.65 8.64
CA ARG A 3 -6.61 5.31 8.22
C ARG A 3 -5.57 5.38 7.11
N LEU A 4 -4.57 4.53 7.23
CA LEU A 4 -3.50 4.36 6.26
C LEU A 4 -3.64 2.97 5.64
N TYR A 5 -3.72 2.95 4.32
CA TYR A 5 -3.69 1.74 3.50
C TYR A 5 -2.29 1.62 2.91
N LEU A 6 -1.52 0.63 3.34
CA LEU A 6 -0.18 0.34 2.81
C LEU A 6 -0.29 -0.85 1.86
N LEU A 7 -0.13 -0.60 0.57
CA LEU A 7 -0.22 -1.61 -0.48
C LEU A 7 1.16 -1.80 -1.12
N ARG A 8 1.69 -3.01 -1.05
CA ARG A 8 2.85 -3.39 -1.87
C ARG A 8 2.35 -3.58 -3.30
N HIS A 9 3.09 -3.07 -4.29
CA HIS A 9 2.75 -3.29 -5.70
C HIS A 9 2.46 -4.77 -6.00
N ALA A 10 1.55 -5.02 -6.95
CA ALA A 10 1.22 -6.35 -7.41
C ALA A 10 2.38 -7.00 -8.19
N LYS A 11 2.27 -8.28 -8.49
CA LYS A 11 3.39 -9.06 -9.02
C LYS A 11 3.88 -8.53 -10.38
N ALA A 12 5.17 -8.18 -10.44
CA ALA A 12 5.83 -7.74 -11.66
C ALA A 12 6.48 -8.88 -12.42
N GLY A 13 6.41 -8.84 -13.74
CA GLY A 13 7.16 -9.75 -14.61
C GLY A 13 8.67 -9.57 -14.46
N TRP A 14 9.43 -10.54 -14.97
CA TRP A 14 10.89 -10.42 -15.05
C TRP A 14 11.28 -9.26 -15.98
N ALA A 15 12.41 -8.60 -15.68
CA ALA A 15 12.97 -7.62 -16.61
C ALA A 15 13.38 -8.33 -17.90
N LEU A 16 12.80 -7.92 -19.03
CA LEU A 16 13.31 -8.32 -20.33
C LEU A 16 14.69 -7.68 -20.57
N PRO A 17 15.55 -8.27 -21.41
CA PRO A 17 16.85 -7.67 -21.74
C PRO A 17 16.70 -6.21 -22.19
N GLY A 18 17.44 -5.31 -21.55
CA GLY A 18 17.40 -3.86 -21.83
C GLY A 18 16.31 -3.07 -21.11
N VAL A 19 15.44 -3.72 -20.32
CA VAL A 19 14.41 -3.04 -19.52
C VAL A 19 14.96 -2.75 -18.12
N ARG A 20 14.89 -1.48 -17.69
CA ARG A 20 15.26 -1.06 -16.33
C ARG A 20 14.26 -1.62 -15.32
N ASP A 21 14.70 -1.91 -14.10
CA ASP A 21 13.79 -2.42 -13.05
C ASP A 21 12.56 -1.52 -12.84
N PHE A 22 12.77 -0.22 -12.87
CA PHE A 22 11.72 0.81 -12.76
C PHE A 22 10.61 0.66 -13.82
N ASP A 23 10.95 0.19 -15.01
CA ASP A 23 10.05 0.07 -16.16
C ASP A 23 9.43 -1.33 -16.28
N ARG A 24 9.67 -2.23 -15.32
CA ARG A 24 9.09 -3.58 -15.32
C ARG A 24 7.58 -3.50 -15.15
N PRO A 25 6.79 -4.10 -16.06
CA PRO A 25 5.34 -4.15 -15.94
C PRO A 25 4.89 -5.24 -14.95
N LEU A 26 3.63 -5.17 -14.54
CA LEU A 26 2.92 -6.30 -13.93
C LEU A 26 2.89 -7.50 -14.88
N ASP A 27 2.89 -8.70 -14.31
CA ASP A 27 2.52 -9.91 -15.04
C ASP A 27 1.00 -10.13 -15.02
N ALA A 28 0.53 -11.17 -15.73
CA ALA A 28 -0.90 -11.47 -15.83
C ALA A 28 -1.54 -11.72 -14.45
N SER A 29 -0.85 -12.45 -13.57
CA SER A 29 -1.32 -12.66 -12.20
C SER A 29 -1.37 -11.35 -11.40
N GLY A 30 -0.35 -10.49 -11.51
CA GLY A 30 -0.32 -9.21 -10.81
C GLY A 30 -1.41 -8.25 -11.25
N MET A 31 -1.79 -8.25 -12.53
CA MET A 31 -2.95 -7.46 -12.98
C MET A 31 -4.25 -7.97 -12.34
N ALA A 32 -4.46 -9.30 -12.33
CA ALA A 32 -5.62 -9.89 -11.67
C ALA A 32 -5.65 -9.63 -10.15
N ASP A 33 -4.50 -9.75 -9.48
CA ASP A 33 -4.37 -9.49 -8.04
C ASP A 33 -4.69 -8.03 -7.68
N ALA A 34 -4.30 -7.08 -8.54
CA ALA A 34 -4.60 -5.67 -8.35
C ALA A 34 -6.11 -5.39 -8.48
N GLU A 35 -6.76 -5.99 -9.47
CA GLU A 35 -8.22 -5.89 -9.63
C GLU A 35 -8.97 -6.53 -8.44
N ALA A 36 -8.58 -7.75 -8.04
CA ALA A 36 -9.17 -8.43 -6.89
C ALA A 36 -9.01 -7.60 -5.60
N MET A 37 -7.85 -6.98 -5.40
CA MET A 37 -7.63 -6.08 -4.27
C MET A 37 -8.54 -4.85 -4.32
N GLY A 38 -8.75 -4.25 -5.50
CA GLY A 38 -9.70 -3.15 -5.68
C GLY A 38 -11.14 -3.56 -5.36
N GLU A 39 -11.56 -4.76 -5.77
CA GLU A 39 -12.88 -5.31 -5.42
C GLU A 39 -13.03 -5.56 -3.92
N ALA A 40 -11.98 -6.09 -3.28
CA ALA A 40 -11.93 -6.34 -1.85
C ALA A 40 -11.97 -5.05 -1.02
N MET A 41 -11.29 -3.99 -1.48
CA MET A 41 -11.35 -2.65 -0.90
C MET A 41 -12.76 -2.07 -1.00
N ARG A 42 -13.39 -2.13 -2.18
CA ARG A 42 -14.78 -1.68 -2.38
C ARG A 42 -15.74 -2.42 -1.44
N ALA A 43 -15.64 -3.74 -1.35
CA ALA A 43 -16.52 -4.57 -0.53
C ALA A 43 -16.42 -4.24 0.98
N ARG A 44 -15.25 -3.78 1.43
CA ARG A 44 -14.99 -3.39 2.83
C ARG A 44 -15.14 -1.88 3.09
N ASN A 45 -15.56 -1.11 2.08
CA ASN A 45 -15.63 0.34 2.12
C ASN A 45 -14.27 0.99 2.49
N TYR A 46 -13.18 0.41 2.00
CA TYR A 46 -11.83 0.95 2.13
C TYR A 46 -11.54 1.90 0.97
N VAL A 47 -12.10 3.10 1.04
CA VAL A 47 -11.99 4.11 -0.02
C VAL A 47 -11.07 5.24 0.47
N PRO A 48 -9.90 5.45 -0.14
CA PRO A 48 -9.01 6.54 0.21
C PRO A 48 -9.47 7.89 -0.37
N ASP A 49 -9.21 8.97 0.35
CA ASP A 49 -9.37 10.35 -0.15
C ASP A 49 -8.19 10.74 -1.07
N VAL A 50 -7.00 10.22 -0.76
CA VAL A 50 -5.75 10.49 -1.47
C VAL A 50 -4.96 9.19 -1.63
N THR A 51 -4.38 8.99 -2.81
CA THR A 51 -3.44 7.91 -3.11
C THR A 51 -2.06 8.48 -3.42
N LEU A 52 -1.04 8.00 -2.72
CA LEU A 52 0.37 8.27 -2.98
C LEU A 52 0.96 7.04 -3.67
N CYS A 53 1.36 7.17 -4.93
CA CYS A 53 1.81 6.04 -5.74
C CYS A 53 3.24 6.23 -6.22
N SER A 54 4.06 5.18 -6.12
CA SER A 54 5.37 5.18 -6.77
C SER A 54 5.25 5.34 -8.28
N ASN A 55 6.13 6.12 -8.91
CA ASN A 55 6.17 6.27 -10.37
C ASN A 55 6.64 5.02 -11.13
N ALA A 56 7.17 4.00 -10.43
CA ALA A 56 7.58 2.75 -11.07
C ALA A 56 6.39 2.10 -11.79
N LYS A 57 6.63 1.54 -12.98
CA LYS A 57 5.56 1.06 -13.87
C LYS A 57 4.62 0.06 -13.19
N ARG A 58 5.17 -0.92 -12.46
CA ARG A 58 4.38 -1.90 -11.69
C ARG A 58 3.47 -1.28 -10.62
N ALA A 59 3.89 -0.21 -9.96
CA ALA A 59 3.06 0.46 -8.94
C ALA A 59 1.91 1.23 -9.62
N ARG A 60 2.20 1.93 -10.72
CA ARG A 60 1.18 2.60 -11.53
C ARG A 60 0.14 1.63 -12.09
N GLN A 61 0.57 0.48 -12.61
CA GLN A 61 -0.34 -0.55 -13.09
C GLN A 61 -1.13 -1.23 -11.96
N THR A 62 -0.56 -1.32 -10.76
CA THR A 62 -1.32 -1.78 -9.57
C THR A 62 -2.45 -0.79 -9.28
N LEU A 63 -2.16 0.51 -9.29
CA LEU A 63 -3.17 1.56 -9.15
C LEU A 63 -4.26 1.48 -10.23
N GLU A 64 -3.89 1.26 -11.49
CA GLU A 64 -4.84 1.12 -12.61
C GLU A 64 -5.83 -0.04 -12.36
N GLY A 65 -5.33 -1.20 -11.89
CA GLY A 65 -6.17 -2.35 -11.52
C GLY A 65 -7.13 -2.03 -10.38
N LEU A 66 -6.66 -1.33 -9.33
CA LEU A 66 -7.51 -0.88 -8.22
C LEU A 66 -8.59 0.10 -8.69
N ALA A 67 -8.19 1.13 -9.44
CA ALA A 67 -9.06 2.22 -9.88
C ALA A 67 -10.16 1.75 -10.86
N GLY A 68 -9.96 0.61 -11.53
CA GLY A 68 -11.01 -0.04 -12.31
C GLY A 68 -12.15 -0.63 -11.47
N ARG A 69 -11.95 -0.79 -10.16
CA ARG A 69 -12.84 -1.55 -9.26
C ARG A 69 -13.34 -0.74 -8.06
N THR A 70 -12.61 0.29 -7.62
CA THR A 70 -12.97 1.20 -6.52
C THR A 70 -12.46 2.62 -6.79
N ASP A 71 -13.08 3.62 -6.16
CA ASP A 71 -12.50 4.96 -6.11
C ASP A 71 -11.18 4.93 -5.33
N THR A 72 -10.18 5.67 -5.82
CA THR A 72 -8.84 5.79 -5.25
C THR A 72 -8.51 7.23 -4.85
N GLY A 73 -9.49 8.13 -4.93
CA GLY A 73 -9.35 9.53 -4.55
C GLY A 73 -8.34 10.28 -5.42
N ARG A 74 -7.81 11.39 -4.89
CA ARG A 74 -6.81 12.19 -5.60
C ARG A 74 -5.46 11.46 -5.61
N VAL A 75 -4.93 11.22 -6.80
CA VAL A 75 -3.64 10.53 -6.98
C VAL A 75 -2.47 11.51 -7.04
N LEU A 76 -1.42 11.25 -6.27
CA LEU A 76 -0.14 11.94 -6.31
C LEU A 76 0.98 10.92 -6.54
N PHE A 77 1.91 11.24 -7.45
CA PHE A 77 3.00 10.34 -7.80
C PHE A 77 4.34 10.80 -7.22
N PHE A 78 5.14 9.85 -6.73
CA PHE A 78 6.43 10.11 -6.11
C PHE A 78 7.50 9.13 -6.59
N ASP A 79 8.60 9.65 -7.13
CA ASP A 79 9.80 8.85 -7.43
C ASP A 79 10.44 8.33 -6.13
N THR A 80 10.38 9.13 -5.06
CA THR A 80 10.96 8.80 -3.75
C THR A 80 10.34 7.54 -3.12
N LEU A 81 9.08 7.21 -3.41
CA LEU A 81 8.49 5.94 -2.98
C LEU A 81 9.19 4.71 -3.60
N TYR A 82 9.96 4.86 -4.68
CA TYR A 82 10.78 3.78 -5.24
C TYR A 82 12.14 3.62 -4.55
N SER A 83 12.69 4.70 -3.99
CA SER A 83 14.10 4.76 -3.58
C SER A 83 14.35 5.04 -2.10
N GLU A 84 13.39 5.64 -1.40
CA GLU A 84 13.48 5.95 0.03
C GLU A 84 13.21 4.72 0.90
N ASP A 85 13.57 4.82 2.18
CA ASP A 85 13.29 3.82 3.22
C ASP A 85 11.91 4.01 3.90
N ALA A 86 11.62 3.21 4.93
CA ALA A 86 10.38 3.30 5.69
C ALA A 86 10.20 4.66 6.41
N ALA A 87 11.29 5.31 6.84
CA ALA A 87 11.20 6.64 7.45
C ALA A 87 10.85 7.70 6.40
N GLY A 88 11.42 7.60 5.20
CA GLY A 88 11.05 8.44 4.07
C GLY A 88 9.59 8.26 3.65
N TYR A 89 9.06 7.03 3.67
CA TYR A 89 7.62 6.79 3.46
C TYR A 89 6.77 7.52 4.52
N LEU A 90 7.15 7.40 5.80
CA LEU A 90 6.41 8.05 6.89
C LEU A 90 6.42 9.58 6.76
N ASP A 91 7.53 10.17 6.35
CA ASP A 91 7.63 11.61 6.11
C ASP A 91 6.75 12.07 4.93
N ILE A 92 6.69 11.28 3.86
CA ILE A 92 5.78 11.53 2.73
C ILE A 92 4.31 11.46 3.20
N ILE A 93 3.96 10.48 4.02
CA ILE A 93 2.62 10.33 4.60
C ILE A 93 2.24 11.55 5.45
N ARG A 94 3.11 11.95 6.38
CA ARG A 94 2.88 13.10 7.26
C ARG A 94 2.69 14.41 6.48
N LYS A 95 3.46 14.61 5.40
CA LYS A 95 3.33 15.79 4.51
C LYS A 95 2.01 15.81 3.73
N ASN A 96 1.33 14.67 3.61
CA ASN A 96 0.06 14.53 2.90
C ASN A 96 -1.12 14.23 3.84
N ALA A 97 -0.96 14.49 5.15
CA ALA A 97 -1.94 14.18 6.19
C ALA A 97 -3.17 15.09 6.24
N GLY A 98 -3.40 15.92 5.20
CA GLY A 98 -4.67 16.61 5.01
C GLY A 98 -5.83 15.68 4.65
N ALA A 99 -5.53 14.42 4.32
CA ALA A 99 -6.49 13.35 4.07
C ALA A 99 -6.64 12.44 5.30
N ASP A 100 -7.87 12.02 5.59
CA ASP A 100 -8.15 11.09 6.69
C ASP A 100 -8.02 9.63 6.24
N GLN A 101 -8.23 9.32 4.96
CA GLN A 101 -8.04 7.99 4.38
C GLN A 101 -6.95 8.08 3.31
N LEU A 102 -5.76 7.55 3.60
CA LEU A 102 -4.59 7.66 2.71
C LEU A 102 -4.16 6.29 2.21
N LEU A 103 -4.09 6.10 0.89
CA LEU A 103 -3.49 4.91 0.28
C LEU A 103 -2.05 5.19 -0.15
N VAL A 104 -1.14 4.27 0.12
CA VAL A 104 0.24 4.30 -0.37
C VAL A 104 0.51 3.02 -1.14
N ILE A 105 0.92 3.18 -2.41
CA ILE A 105 1.31 2.06 -3.28
C ILE A 105 2.82 2.10 -3.47
N GLY A 106 3.51 1.17 -2.82
CA GLY A 106 4.96 1.17 -2.66
C GLY A 106 5.63 -0.17 -2.94
N HIS A 107 6.83 -0.32 -2.40
CA HIS A 107 7.72 -1.47 -2.62
C HIS A 107 8.18 -2.06 -1.29
N ASN A 108 8.58 -3.32 -1.33
CA ASN A 108 9.30 -3.94 -0.22
C ASN A 108 10.80 -3.69 -0.35
N PRO A 109 11.54 -3.65 0.78
CA PRO A 109 11.07 -3.93 2.15
C PRO A 109 10.27 -2.80 2.84
N MET A 110 10.34 -1.57 2.32
CA MET A 110 9.86 -0.37 3.00
C MET A 110 8.38 -0.37 3.39
N THR A 111 7.51 -0.95 2.56
CA THR A 111 6.08 -1.05 2.85
C THR A 111 5.83 -1.94 4.07
N GLU A 112 6.51 -3.08 4.14
CA GLU A 112 6.45 -4.03 5.26
C GLU A 112 7.05 -3.43 6.53
N ASP A 113 8.26 -2.87 6.43
CA ASP A 113 8.95 -2.25 7.54
C ASP A 113 8.12 -1.12 8.15
N LEU A 114 7.52 -0.27 7.31
CA LEU A 114 6.64 0.80 7.77
C LEU A 114 5.38 0.23 8.44
N ALA A 115 4.71 -0.74 7.81
CA ALA A 115 3.48 -1.34 8.36
C ALA A 115 3.72 -1.93 9.75
N MET A 116 4.82 -2.66 9.92
CA MET A 116 5.24 -3.17 11.23
C MET A 116 5.57 -2.05 12.20
N ALA A 117 6.33 -1.05 11.78
CA ALA A 117 6.80 0.02 12.66
C ALA A 117 5.64 0.86 13.21
N VAL A 118 4.65 1.23 12.38
CA VAL A 118 3.55 2.08 12.83
C VAL A 118 2.48 1.32 13.60
N SER A 119 2.39 0.00 13.45
CA SER A 119 1.39 -0.85 14.12
C SER A 119 1.87 -1.26 15.52
N GLY A 120 1.51 -0.47 16.54
CA GLY A 120 1.85 -0.79 17.94
C GLY A 120 1.00 -1.91 18.53
N ASP A 121 -0.23 -2.03 18.04
CA ASP A 121 -1.15 -3.12 18.34
C ASP A 121 -1.98 -3.45 17.08
N GLY A 122 -2.91 -4.39 17.17
CA GLY A 122 -3.75 -4.77 16.05
C GLY A 122 -4.58 -6.01 16.30
N ASP A 123 -5.44 -6.31 15.33
CA ASP A 123 -6.21 -7.54 15.29
C ASP A 123 -5.27 -8.77 15.29
N GLU A 124 -5.64 -9.79 16.06
CA GLU A 124 -4.78 -10.96 16.28
C GLU A 124 -4.53 -11.74 14.98
N ALA A 125 -5.55 -11.91 14.14
CA ALA A 125 -5.43 -12.60 12.87
C ALA A 125 -4.60 -11.78 11.88
N ALA A 126 -4.86 -10.47 11.77
CA ALA A 126 -4.08 -9.57 10.92
C ALA A 126 -2.58 -9.56 11.29
N ARG A 127 -2.28 -9.50 12.60
CA ARG A 127 -0.91 -9.57 13.11
C ARG A 127 -0.27 -10.93 12.88
N GLY A 128 -1.04 -12.01 13.02
CA GLY A 128 -0.61 -13.37 12.72
C GLY A 128 -0.17 -13.51 11.26
N MET A 129 -0.98 -13.04 10.32
CA MET A 129 -0.69 -13.09 8.89
C MET A 129 0.52 -12.24 8.52
N MET A 130 0.59 -10.99 8.98
CA MET A 130 1.68 -10.07 8.63
C MET A 130 3.06 -10.56 9.11
N LYS A 131 3.12 -11.36 10.20
CA LYS A 131 4.37 -12.00 10.66
C LYS A 131 4.95 -13.01 9.67
N HIS A 132 4.15 -13.50 8.72
CA HIS A 132 4.62 -14.40 7.66
C HIS A 132 5.15 -13.65 6.42
N GLY A 133 5.24 -12.32 6.50
CA GLY A 133 5.79 -11.45 5.47
C GLY A 133 4.71 -10.66 4.73
N PHE A 134 5.16 -9.84 3.78
CA PHE A 134 4.29 -8.93 3.04
C PHE A 134 4.29 -9.25 1.54
N PRO A 135 3.37 -10.09 1.03
CA PRO A 135 3.37 -10.53 -0.36
C PRO A 135 3.03 -9.39 -1.34
N THR A 136 3.29 -9.61 -2.63
CA THR A 136 2.85 -8.69 -3.68
C THR A 136 1.34 -8.51 -3.65
N SER A 137 0.86 -7.28 -3.85
CA SER A 137 -0.54 -6.90 -3.66
C SER A 137 -1.07 -7.16 -2.24
N GLY A 138 -0.20 -7.34 -1.24
CA GLY A 138 -0.60 -7.34 0.17
C GLY A 138 -1.03 -5.94 0.62
N LEU A 139 -2.11 -5.84 1.38
CA LEU A 139 -2.66 -4.59 1.89
C LEU A 139 -2.73 -4.62 3.42
N ALA A 140 -1.94 -3.78 4.08
CA ALA A 140 -2.10 -3.50 5.51
C ALA A 140 -3.01 -2.28 5.71
N VAL A 141 -3.97 -2.41 6.62
CA VAL A 141 -4.91 -1.36 6.99
C VAL A 141 -4.63 -0.94 8.41
N VAL A 142 -4.07 0.25 8.59
CA VAL A 142 -3.65 0.77 9.90
C VAL A 142 -4.52 1.96 10.28
N ARG A 143 -5.17 1.88 11.44
CA ARG A 143 -6.02 2.93 11.99
C ARG A 143 -5.27 3.75 13.02
N PHE A 144 -5.39 5.07 12.94
CA PHE A 144 -4.82 6.02 13.89
C PHE A 144 -5.93 6.77 14.63
N PRO A 145 -5.80 7.03 15.94
CA PRO A 145 -6.77 7.81 16.70
C PRO A 145 -6.80 9.28 16.22
N GLY A 146 -5.62 9.84 15.94
CA GLY A 146 -5.42 11.22 15.48
C GLY A 146 -5.15 11.32 13.98
N ASN A 147 -4.60 12.48 13.60
CA ASN A 147 -4.25 12.81 12.21
C ASN A 147 -2.92 12.13 11.80
N LEU A 148 -2.78 11.81 10.51
CA LEU A 148 -1.56 11.16 9.99
C LEU A 148 -0.28 12.00 10.11
N ALA A 149 -0.37 13.32 10.34
CA ALA A 149 0.77 14.18 10.59
C ALA A 149 1.51 13.79 11.88
N GLU A 150 0.80 13.19 12.83
CA GLU A 150 1.31 12.72 14.11
C GLU A 150 1.62 11.21 14.09
N ALA A 151 1.38 10.52 12.96
CA ALA A 151 1.65 9.10 12.83
C ALA A 151 3.12 8.83 13.17
N ALA A 152 3.37 7.96 14.12
CA ALA A 152 4.69 7.60 14.61
C ALA A 152 4.79 6.08 14.83
N GLN A 153 5.99 5.61 15.15
CA GLN A 153 6.20 4.22 15.52
C GLN A 153 5.28 3.82 16.68
N GLY A 154 4.60 2.69 16.55
CA GLY A 154 3.71 2.14 17.56
C GLY A 154 2.40 2.90 17.80
N SER A 155 2.11 3.96 17.04
CA SER A 155 0.93 4.82 17.28
C SER A 155 -0.36 4.36 16.59
N GLY A 156 -0.25 3.43 15.65
CA GLY A 156 -1.34 2.86 14.87
C GLY A 156 -1.79 1.50 15.39
N TYR A 157 -3.01 1.12 14.97
CA TYR A 157 -3.62 -0.17 15.21
C TYR A 157 -3.82 -0.89 13.87
N LEU A 158 -3.20 -2.06 13.67
CA LEU A 158 -3.41 -2.88 12.48
C LEU A 158 -4.82 -3.48 12.50
N GLU A 159 -5.72 -2.90 11.73
CA GLU A 159 -7.14 -3.28 11.65
C GLU A 159 -7.36 -4.52 10.79
N ALA A 160 -6.62 -4.62 9.68
CA ALA A 160 -6.71 -5.75 8.76
C ALA A 160 -5.41 -5.93 7.97
N PHE A 161 -5.20 -7.14 7.49
CA PHE A 161 -4.17 -7.47 6.51
C PHE A 161 -4.79 -8.37 5.45
N LEU A 162 -4.83 -7.91 4.19
CA LEU A 162 -5.40 -8.65 3.06
C LEU A 162 -4.28 -9.12 2.15
N THR A 163 -4.41 -10.35 1.63
CA THR A 163 -3.49 -10.88 0.62
C THR A 163 -4.30 -11.45 -0.54
N PRO A 164 -3.74 -11.50 -1.77
CA PRO A 164 -4.46 -12.11 -2.91
C PRO A 164 -4.89 -13.55 -2.69
N ALA A 165 -4.22 -14.30 -1.81
CA ALA A 165 -4.59 -15.69 -1.50
C ALA A 165 -5.91 -15.80 -0.72
N ASP A 166 -6.37 -14.72 -0.10
CA ASP A 166 -7.58 -14.66 0.72
C ASP A 166 -8.77 -13.98 0.01
N LEU A 167 -8.62 -13.61 -1.27
CA LEU A 167 -9.59 -12.86 -2.05
C LEU A 167 -10.34 -13.71 -3.09
#